data_AF-A0A7C2STY3-F1
#
_entry.id   AF-A0A7C2STY3-F1
#
_cell.length_a   1.000
_cell.length_b   1.000
_cell.length_c   1.000
_cell.angle_alpha   90.00
_cell.angle_beta   90.00
_cell.angle_gamma   90.00
#
_symmetry.space_group_name_H-M   'P 1'
#
loop_
_entity.id
_entity.type
_entity.pdbx_description
1 polymer ?
#
loop_
_entity_poly.entity_id
_entity_poly.type
_entity_poly.pdbx_seq_one_letter_code
_entity_poly.pdbx_strand_id
1 'polypeptide(L)'
;MAKNEILSYDYVIDYLAKNNRQKHLLLGNGFSMAYDTKIFSNNALYKFIDSIDNPLLKKLFSIIGNKNFEIVMQQLDNFLEIAEIFGTDKELIKKIKDAGNELKNSLIDAVKGLHPEHVFTIPEEKSSACYKWLNEYLSKGGNVFTTNYDLLLYWVLMRNDSQNHTDGFGRDKEDEEFVPYDEANYSELRWGKNKKNQNTHYLHGALPFFDTGVDIIKEEYTTEHFLLQNINERMLHKEYPIFVTSGNGREKLMNIMHNKYLTFCYEQLCNIQGSLVTFGFNFGEYDEHIIEAINKAAKQGTRTGEKLLSIYVGVYSESDAEHIESIRKKFKCKVNLFDSKTAKVWD
;
A
#
# COMPACT_ATOMS: atom_id res chain seq x y z
N MET A 1 35.67 2.86 6.30
CA MET A 1 34.51 2.55 7.17
C MET A 1 34.36 1.04 7.18
N ALA A 2 34.17 0.40 8.34
CA ALA A 2 33.97 -1.05 8.38
C ALA A 2 32.70 -1.38 7.60
N LYS A 3 32.83 -2.24 6.57
CA LYS A 3 31.68 -2.77 5.82
C LYS A 3 30.82 -3.53 6.82
N ASN A 4 29.57 -3.10 7.04
CA ASN A 4 28.69 -3.83 7.95
C ASN A 4 28.49 -5.24 7.42
N GLU A 5 28.52 -6.21 8.32
CA GLU A 5 28.21 -7.61 8.00
C GLU A 5 26.75 -7.69 7.52
N ILE A 6 26.55 -8.30 6.34
CA ILE A 6 25.21 -8.59 5.82
C ILE A 6 24.73 -9.87 6.50
N LEU A 7 23.68 -9.76 7.30
CA LEU A 7 23.11 -10.86 8.08
C LEU A 7 22.25 -11.79 7.21
N SER A 8 21.95 -13.00 7.69
CA SER A 8 20.85 -13.80 7.14
C SER A 8 19.52 -13.42 7.81
N TYR A 9 18.41 -13.66 7.11
CA TYR A 9 17.06 -13.43 7.63
C TYR A 9 16.80 -14.25 8.90
N ASP A 10 17.15 -15.55 8.89
CA ASP A 10 16.99 -16.43 10.06
C ASP A 10 17.76 -15.90 11.28
N TYR A 11 18.99 -15.40 11.07
CA TYR A 11 19.75 -14.77 12.14
C TYR A 11 19.04 -13.54 12.70
N VAL A 12 18.46 -12.69 11.84
CA VAL A 12 17.70 -11.51 12.28
C VAL A 12 16.51 -11.92 13.13
N ILE A 13 15.69 -12.87 12.67
CA ILE A 13 14.50 -13.32 13.39
C ILE A 13 14.85 -13.96 14.73
N ASP A 14 15.89 -14.81 14.77
CA ASP A 14 16.38 -15.45 15.98
C ASP A 14 16.96 -14.44 16.96
N TYR A 15 17.74 -13.47 16.48
CA TYR A 15 18.31 -12.41 17.31
C TYR A 15 17.19 -11.59 17.96
N LEU A 16 16.18 -11.19 17.19
CA LEU A 16 15.07 -10.40 17.69
C LEU A 16 14.22 -11.18 18.69
N ALA A 17 13.97 -12.46 18.43
CA ALA A 17 13.27 -13.35 19.36
C ALA A 17 14.03 -13.51 20.68
N LYS A 18 15.34 -13.82 20.63
CA LYS A 18 16.21 -13.98 21.82
C LYS A 18 16.27 -12.73 22.69
N ASN A 19 16.14 -11.55 22.08
CA ASN A 19 16.15 -10.26 22.79
C ASN A 19 14.76 -9.73 23.14
N ASN A 20 13.71 -10.56 23.00
CA ASN A 20 12.31 -10.21 23.24
C ASN A 20 11.90 -8.89 22.55
N ARG A 21 12.33 -8.71 21.31
CA ARG A 21 12.02 -7.52 20.50
C ARG A 21 10.73 -7.77 19.73
N GLN A 22 9.76 -6.87 19.88
CA GLN A 22 8.60 -6.84 18.99
C GLN A 22 9.08 -6.66 17.54
N LYS A 23 8.59 -7.52 16.65
CA LYS A 23 8.91 -7.51 15.23
C LYS A 23 7.76 -6.89 14.46
N HIS A 24 8.07 -5.94 13.60
CA HIS A 24 7.17 -5.38 12.60
C HIS A 24 7.78 -5.58 11.21
N LEU A 25 6.95 -5.55 10.18
CA LEU A 25 7.35 -5.77 8.80
C LEU A 25 6.94 -4.57 7.95
N LEU A 26 7.83 -4.10 7.07
CA LEU A 26 7.53 -3.13 6.02
C LEU A 26 7.82 -3.75 4.65
N LEU A 27 6.79 -3.86 3.83
CA LEU A 27 6.84 -4.38 2.47
C LEU A 27 6.93 -3.23 1.47
N GLY A 28 7.86 -3.35 0.53
CA GLY A 28 7.95 -2.51 -0.66
C GLY A 28 7.69 -3.29 -1.94
N ASN A 29 7.81 -2.61 -3.09
CA ASN A 29 7.49 -3.21 -4.39
C ASN A 29 8.33 -4.46 -4.69
N GLY A 30 9.52 -4.55 -4.09
CA GLY A 30 10.36 -5.74 -4.17
C GLY A 30 9.71 -7.02 -3.59
N PHE A 31 8.70 -6.91 -2.72
CA PHE A 31 7.91 -8.06 -2.24
C PHE A 31 7.17 -8.74 -3.41
N SER A 32 6.45 -7.95 -4.19
CA SER A 32 5.68 -8.44 -5.33
C SER A 32 6.60 -8.81 -6.50
N MET A 33 7.69 -8.06 -6.70
CA MET A 33 8.73 -8.44 -7.68
C MET A 33 9.41 -9.77 -7.33
N ALA A 34 9.58 -10.10 -6.03
CA ALA A 34 10.16 -11.37 -5.63
C ALA A 34 9.26 -12.57 -5.98
N TYR A 35 7.96 -12.35 -6.12
CA TYR A 35 7.03 -13.35 -6.63
C TYR A 35 7.15 -13.51 -8.14
N ASP A 36 6.98 -12.40 -8.87
CA ASP A 36 7.06 -12.35 -10.32
C ASP A 36 7.54 -10.98 -10.80
N THR A 37 8.80 -10.92 -11.24
CA THR A 37 9.40 -9.69 -11.76
C THR A 37 8.77 -9.23 -13.08
N LYS A 38 8.15 -10.10 -13.87
CA LYS A 38 7.52 -9.71 -15.14
C LYS A 38 6.24 -8.93 -14.89
N ILE A 39 5.46 -9.39 -13.91
CA ILE A 39 4.16 -8.82 -13.57
C ILE A 39 4.33 -7.55 -12.72
N PHE A 40 5.20 -7.59 -11.70
CA PHE A 40 5.33 -6.53 -10.69
C PHE A 40 6.56 -5.62 -10.88
N SER A 41 7.26 -5.71 -12.02
CA SER A 41 8.43 -4.85 -12.26
C SER A 41 8.08 -3.37 -12.10
N ASN A 42 9.05 -2.66 -11.51
CA ASN A 42 8.92 -1.28 -11.05
C ASN A 42 8.06 -0.41 -11.96
N ASN A 43 7.08 0.19 -11.28
CA ASN A 43 6.35 1.35 -11.75
C ASN A 43 5.49 1.06 -12.98
N ALA A 44 4.93 -0.12 -13.20
CA ALA A 44 4.09 -0.26 -14.40
C ALA A 44 2.92 0.74 -14.44
N LEU A 45 2.35 1.14 -13.30
CA LEU A 45 1.37 2.22 -13.26
C LEU A 45 2.00 3.63 -13.45
N TYR A 46 3.20 3.84 -12.94
CA TYR A 46 3.94 5.10 -13.09
C TYR A 46 4.53 5.27 -14.51
N LYS A 47 5.10 4.21 -15.08
CA LYS A 47 5.50 4.05 -16.47
C LYS A 47 4.30 4.18 -17.38
N PHE A 48 3.14 3.65 -16.96
CA PHE A 48 1.90 3.89 -17.65
C PHE A 48 1.62 5.40 -17.73
N ILE A 49 1.61 6.13 -16.60
CA ILE A 49 1.43 7.59 -16.59
C ILE A 49 2.49 8.31 -17.46
N ASP A 50 3.75 7.90 -17.39
CA ASP A 50 4.84 8.48 -18.19
C ASP A 50 4.73 8.12 -19.69
N SER A 51 4.06 7.02 -20.03
CA SER A 51 3.83 6.54 -21.39
C SER A 51 2.58 7.12 -22.05
N ILE A 52 1.69 7.78 -21.28
CA ILE A 52 0.51 8.45 -21.82
C ILE A 52 0.99 9.47 -22.86
N ASP A 53 0.70 9.25 -24.14
CA ASP A 53 1.09 10.16 -25.22
C ASP A 53 -0.03 11.13 -25.62
N ASN A 54 -0.77 11.60 -24.63
CA ASN A 54 -1.78 12.63 -24.80
C ASN A 54 -1.23 13.99 -24.29
N PRO A 55 -0.99 14.98 -25.17
CA PRO A 55 -0.44 16.28 -24.79
C PRO A 55 -1.30 17.05 -23.78
N LEU A 56 -2.62 16.85 -23.78
CA LEU A 56 -3.52 17.47 -22.82
C LEU A 56 -3.34 16.86 -21.43
N LEU A 57 -3.30 15.52 -21.33
CA LEU A 57 -3.06 14.81 -20.08
C LEU A 57 -1.68 15.16 -19.50
N LYS A 58 -0.62 15.19 -20.32
CA LYS A 58 0.71 15.63 -19.88
C LYS A 58 0.69 17.03 -19.26
N LYS A 59 -0.04 17.97 -19.87
CA LYS A 59 -0.23 19.32 -19.32
C LYS A 59 -1.03 19.30 -18.02
N LEU A 60 -2.12 18.56 -17.96
CA LEU A 60 -2.95 18.42 -16.75
C LEU A 60 -2.14 17.90 -15.56
N PHE A 61 -1.41 16.79 -15.73
CA PHE A 61 -0.52 16.25 -14.70
C PHE A 61 0.55 17.26 -14.27
N SER A 62 1.09 18.05 -15.19
CA SER A 62 2.07 19.10 -14.85
C SER A 62 1.47 20.27 -14.05
N ILE A 63 0.21 20.62 -14.31
CA ILE A 63 -0.49 21.73 -13.63
C ILE A 63 -0.95 21.31 -12.23
N ILE A 64 -1.52 20.10 -12.12
CA ILE A 64 -2.05 19.58 -10.86
C ILE A 64 -0.90 19.30 -9.87
N GLY A 65 0.35 19.24 -10.34
CA GLY A 65 1.54 19.10 -9.50
C GLY A 65 1.60 17.76 -8.77
N ASN A 66 0.68 16.85 -9.06
CA ASN A 66 0.65 15.50 -8.53
C ASN A 66 0.38 14.54 -9.70
N LYS A 67 0.98 13.35 -9.65
CA LYS A 67 0.49 12.20 -10.46
C LYS A 67 -0.38 11.29 -9.59
N ASN A 68 -1.16 11.90 -8.69
CA ASN A 68 -2.20 11.20 -7.96
C ASN A 68 -3.43 11.13 -8.85
N PHE A 69 -3.67 9.94 -9.38
CA PHE A 69 -4.74 9.71 -10.34
C PHE A 69 -6.13 10.03 -9.77
N GLU A 70 -6.40 9.65 -8.52
CA GLU A 70 -7.69 9.87 -7.88
C GLU A 70 -8.03 11.37 -7.91
N ILE A 71 -7.09 12.20 -7.46
CA ILE A 71 -7.24 13.65 -7.44
C ILE A 71 -7.37 14.19 -8.87
N VAL A 72 -6.54 13.74 -9.81
CA VAL A 72 -6.59 14.20 -11.20
C VAL A 72 -7.95 13.89 -11.84
N MET A 73 -8.48 12.68 -11.64
CA MET A 73 -9.78 12.30 -12.18
C MET A 73 -10.92 13.08 -11.55
N GLN A 74 -10.93 13.23 -10.21
CA GLN A 74 -11.94 14.04 -9.52
C GLN A 74 -11.92 15.50 -9.99
N GLN A 75 -10.74 16.10 -10.18
CA GLN A 75 -10.62 17.47 -10.68
C GLN A 75 -11.12 17.60 -12.12
N LEU A 76 -10.87 16.59 -12.97
CA LEU A 76 -11.38 16.55 -14.33
C LEU A 76 -12.90 16.43 -14.36
N ASP A 77 -13.48 15.54 -13.55
CA ASP A 77 -14.92 15.37 -13.44
C ASP A 77 -15.61 16.65 -12.94
N ASN A 78 -15.09 17.25 -11.87
CA ASN A 78 -15.60 18.52 -11.33
C ASN A 78 -15.52 19.65 -12.37
N PHE A 79 -14.41 19.74 -13.12
CA PHE A 79 -14.27 20.74 -14.17
C PHE A 79 -15.30 20.55 -15.27
N LEU A 80 -15.53 19.31 -15.72
CA LEU A 80 -16.50 19.00 -16.77
C LEU A 80 -17.93 19.37 -16.34
N GLU A 81 -18.32 19.02 -15.12
CA GLU A 81 -19.65 19.36 -14.57
C GLU A 81 -19.87 20.88 -14.53
N ILE A 82 -18.87 21.63 -14.06
CA ILE A 82 -18.91 23.09 -14.03
C ILE A 82 -18.96 23.67 -15.45
N ALA A 83 -18.09 23.20 -16.34
CA ALA A 83 -17.97 23.72 -17.70
C ALA A 83 -19.25 23.54 -18.53
N GLU A 84 -19.95 22.42 -18.33
CA GLU A 84 -21.25 22.12 -18.96
C GLU A 84 -22.33 23.14 -18.53
N ILE A 85 -22.34 23.55 -17.26
CA ILE A 85 -23.31 24.53 -16.72
C ILE A 85 -23.04 25.93 -17.29
N PHE A 86 -21.79 26.37 -17.34
CA PHE A 86 -21.43 27.72 -17.78
C PHE A 86 -21.46 27.91 -19.31
N GLY A 87 -21.90 26.91 -20.07
CA GLY A 87 -22.03 27.01 -21.53
C GLY A 87 -20.69 27.15 -22.24
N THR A 88 -19.64 26.51 -21.68
CA THR A 88 -18.30 26.51 -22.27
C THR A 88 -18.32 25.86 -23.65
N ASP A 89 -17.31 26.18 -24.48
CA ASP A 89 -17.10 25.55 -25.79
C ASP A 89 -17.28 24.02 -25.74
N LYS A 90 -18.27 23.52 -26.48
CA LYS A 90 -18.60 22.10 -26.55
C LYS A 90 -17.45 21.26 -27.09
N GLU A 91 -16.60 21.82 -27.95
CA GLU A 91 -15.41 21.11 -28.45
C GLU A 91 -14.38 20.91 -27.33
N LEU A 92 -14.17 21.92 -26.49
CA LEU A 92 -13.27 21.82 -25.34
C LEU A 92 -13.77 20.79 -24.31
N ILE A 93 -15.06 20.82 -23.98
CA ILE A 93 -15.69 19.84 -23.07
C ILE A 93 -15.50 18.42 -23.62
N LYS A 94 -15.79 18.20 -24.91
CA LYS A 94 -15.61 16.89 -25.54
C LYS A 94 -14.15 16.43 -25.47
N LYS A 95 -13.20 17.31 -25.78
CA LYS A 95 -11.77 16.97 -25.75
C LYS A 95 -11.29 16.57 -24.36
N ILE A 96 -11.76 17.26 -23.31
CA ILE A 96 -11.40 16.93 -21.92
C ILE A 96 -12.05 15.63 -21.48
N LYS A 97 -13.31 15.40 -21.87
CA LYS A 97 -14.03 14.15 -21.59
C LYS A 97 -13.35 12.94 -22.25
N ASP A 98 -12.94 13.08 -23.51
CA ASP A 98 -12.23 12.04 -24.25
C ASP A 98 -10.89 11.72 -23.58
N ALA A 99 -10.14 12.75 -23.15
CA ALA A 99 -8.88 12.57 -22.43
C ALA A 99 -9.08 11.90 -21.04
N GLY A 100 -10.12 12.28 -20.30
CA GLY A 100 -10.46 11.63 -19.02
C GLY A 100 -10.83 10.16 -19.20
N ASN A 101 -11.61 9.84 -20.24
CA ASN A 101 -11.95 8.45 -20.57
C ASN A 101 -10.72 7.64 -21.00
N GLU A 102 -9.82 8.22 -21.78
CA GLU A 102 -8.54 7.59 -22.15
C GLU A 102 -7.74 7.26 -20.89
N LEU A 103 -7.54 8.24 -20.00
CA LEU A 103 -6.81 8.06 -18.75
C LEU A 103 -7.41 6.95 -17.87
N LYS A 104 -8.75 6.92 -17.77
CA LYS A 104 -9.50 5.90 -17.02
C LYS A 104 -9.37 4.50 -17.61
N ASN A 105 -9.63 4.35 -18.92
CA ASN A 105 -9.55 3.06 -19.58
C ASN A 105 -8.12 2.50 -19.50
N SER A 106 -7.13 3.36 -19.67
CA SER A 106 -5.76 2.91 -19.59
C SER A 106 -5.29 2.58 -18.16
N LEU A 107 -5.86 3.20 -17.11
CA LEU A 107 -5.69 2.70 -15.74
C LEU A 107 -6.29 1.30 -15.58
N ILE A 108 -7.53 1.10 -16.04
CA ILE A 108 -8.21 -0.20 -15.99
C ILE A 108 -7.36 -1.27 -16.67
N ASP A 109 -6.83 -0.97 -17.86
CA ASP A 109 -6.00 -1.89 -18.62
C ASP A 109 -4.66 -2.17 -17.92
N ALA A 110 -4.02 -1.14 -17.34
CA ALA A 110 -2.80 -1.32 -16.56
C ALA A 110 -3.06 -2.20 -15.33
N VAL A 111 -4.15 -1.97 -14.60
CA VAL A 111 -4.53 -2.78 -13.45
C VAL A 111 -4.77 -4.23 -13.84
N LYS A 112 -5.51 -4.49 -14.93
CA LYS A 112 -5.77 -5.84 -15.44
C LYS A 112 -4.50 -6.54 -15.94
N GLY A 113 -3.58 -5.81 -16.58
CA GLY A 113 -2.33 -6.39 -17.09
C GLY A 113 -1.31 -6.71 -16.00
N LEU A 114 -1.37 -6.02 -14.86
CA LEU A 114 -0.41 -6.13 -13.76
C LEU A 114 -0.83 -7.04 -12.62
N HIS A 115 -2.08 -7.50 -12.63
CA HIS A 115 -2.57 -8.37 -11.58
C HIS A 115 -3.07 -9.66 -12.23
N PRO A 116 -2.69 -10.82 -11.67
CA PRO A 116 -3.35 -12.05 -12.03
C PRO A 116 -4.87 -11.92 -11.95
N GLU A 117 -5.61 -12.62 -12.81
CA GLU A 117 -7.07 -12.44 -12.88
C GLU A 117 -7.77 -12.77 -11.56
N HIS A 118 -7.24 -13.74 -10.80
CA HIS A 118 -7.80 -14.17 -9.53
C HIS A 118 -6.73 -14.73 -8.57
N VAL A 119 -7.06 -14.77 -7.28
CA VAL A 119 -6.23 -15.32 -6.17
C VAL A 119 -5.70 -16.74 -6.41
N PHE A 120 -6.43 -17.58 -7.17
CA PHE A 120 -6.03 -18.97 -7.43
C PHE A 120 -4.89 -19.15 -8.45
N THR A 121 -4.47 -18.08 -9.14
CA THR A 121 -3.33 -18.14 -10.07
C THR A 121 -2.00 -18.31 -9.35
N ILE A 122 -1.93 -17.93 -8.07
CA ILE A 122 -0.76 -18.15 -7.23
C ILE A 122 -0.64 -19.65 -6.93
N PRO A 123 0.51 -20.31 -7.12
CA PRO A 123 0.65 -21.70 -6.69
C PRO A 123 0.40 -21.83 -5.17
N GLU A 124 -0.34 -22.85 -4.75
CA GLU A 124 -0.73 -23.04 -3.36
C GLU A 124 0.48 -23.12 -2.42
N GLU A 125 1.52 -23.85 -2.83
CA GLU A 125 2.77 -23.98 -2.07
C GLU A 125 3.43 -22.61 -1.83
N LYS A 126 3.52 -21.76 -2.86
CA LYS A 126 4.07 -20.41 -2.75
C LYS A 126 3.23 -19.50 -1.86
N SER A 127 1.90 -19.57 -2.02
CA SER A 127 0.97 -18.81 -1.18
C SER A 127 1.10 -19.21 0.29
N SER A 128 1.20 -20.50 0.58
CA SER A 128 1.39 -21.03 1.92
C SER A 128 2.75 -20.66 2.52
N ALA A 129 3.82 -20.73 1.73
CA ALA A 129 5.17 -20.31 2.16
C ALA A 129 5.18 -18.82 2.55
N CYS A 130 4.61 -17.95 1.71
CA CYS A 130 4.51 -16.53 1.98
C CYS A 130 3.63 -16.24 3.19
N TYR A 131 2.51 -16.95 3.34
CA TYR A 131 1.66 -16.82 4.52
C TYR A 131 2.41 -17.21 5.81
N LYS A 132 3.15 -18.32 5.82
CA LYS A 132 3.97 -18.72 6.99
C LYS A 132 4.98 -17.64 7.35
N TRP A 133 5.62 -17.04 6.35
CA TRP A 133 6.56 -15.94 6.54
C TRP A 133 5.89 -14.68 7.12
N LEU A 134 4.72 -14.28 6.62
CA LEU A 134 3.93 -13.17 7.18
C LEU A 134 3.47 -13.47 8.62
N ASN A 135 3.08 -14.72 8.89
CA ASN A 135 2.55 -15.14 10.18
C ASN A 135 3.62 -15.10 11.29
N GLU A 136 4.92 -15.15 10.96
CA GLU A 136 6.02 -14.90 11.92
C GLU A 136 5.91 -13.52 12.59
N TYR A 137 5.27 -12.55 11.93
CA TYR A 137 5.00 -11.22 12.46
C TYR A 137 3.57 -11.13 13.03
N LEU A 138 2.57 -11.49 12.24
CA LEU A 138 1.15 -11.30 12.58
C LEU A 138 0.74 -12.07 13.85
N SER A 139 1.12 -13.34 13.97
CA SER A 139 0.78 -14.16 15.15
C SER A 139 1.46 -13.70 16.45
N LYS A 140 2.49 -12.84 16.34
CA LYS A 140 3.30 -12.36 17.47
C LYS A 140 3.01 -10.89 17.80
N GLY A 141 1.81 -10.40 17.47
CA GLY A 141 1.38 -9.02 17.75
C GLY A 141 2.14 -7.96 16.92
N GLY A 142 2.81 -8.38 15.85
CA GLY A 142 3.49 -7.49 14.92
C GLY A 142 2.52 -6.74 14.02
N ASN A 143 3.03 -5.68 13.39
CA ASN A 143 2.32 -4.93 12.37
C ASN A 143 3.00 -5.20 11.03
N VAL A 144 2.21 -5.41 9.99
CA VAL A 144 2.66 -5.50 8.60
C VAL A 144 2.22 -4.24 7.88
N PHE A 145 3.19 -3.42 7.51
CA PHE A 145 3.01 -2.23 6.69
C PHE A 145 3.36 -2.57 5.25
N THR A 146 2.64 -2.01 4.29
CA THR A 146 2.97 -2.13 2.88
C THR A 146 2.82 -0.78 2.18
N THR A 147 3.74 -0.49 1.26
CA THR A 147 3.62 0.60 0.30
C THR A 147 3.08 0.13 -1.06
N ASN A 148 2.80 -1.16 -1.19
CA ASN A 148 2.31 -1.73 -2.44
C ASN A 148 0.80 -1.54 -2.52
N TYR A 149 0.34 -1.07 -3.67
CA TYR A 149 -1.07 -0.91 -3.99
C TYR A 149 -1.69 -2.20 -4.58
N ASP A 150 -0.86 -3.21 -4.86
CA ASP A 150 -1.30 -4.45 -5.51
C ASP A 150 -2.12 -5.38 -4.59
N LEU A 151 -2.76 -6.37 -5.21
CA LEU A 151 -3.61 -7.35 -4.55
C LEU A 151 -2.85 -8.53 -3.91
N LEU A 152 -1.53 -8.63 -4.09
CA LEU A 152 -0.78 -9.85 -3.77
C LEU A 152 -0.79 -10.14 -2.26
N LEU A 153 -0.50 -9.14 -1.43
CA LEU A 153 -0.56 -9.30 0.03
C LEU A 153 -1.96 -9.69 0.49
N TYR A 154 -2.99 -9.00 -0.04
CA TYR A 154 -4.39 -9.26 0.29
C TYR A 154 -4.77 -10.71 -0.06
N TRP A 155 -4.42 -11.16 -1.26
CA TRP A 155 -4.70 -12.53 -1.72
C TRP A 155 -4.00 -13.60 -0.91
N VAL A 156 -2.74 -13.40 -0.52
CA VAL A 156 -2.03 -14.36 0.35
C VAL A 156 -2.75 -14.47 1.70
N LEU A 157 -3.15 -13.35 2.30
CA LEU A 157 -3.83 -13.35 3.60
C LEU A 157 -5.22 -14.00 3.53
N MET A 158 -6.00 -13.69 2.49
CA MET A 158 -7.35 -14.23 2.31
C MET A 158 -7.35 -15.72 1.95
N ARG A 159 -6.48 -16.14 1.02
CA ARG A 159 -6.44 -17.54 0.56
C ARG A 159 -6.05 -18.52 1.67
N ASN A 160 -5.23 -18.08 2.61
CA ASN A 160 -4.76 -18.89 3.73
C ASN A 160 -5.60 -18.70 4.99
N ASP A 161 -6.78 -18.07 4.89
CA ASP A 161 -7.73 -17.85 5.99
C ASP A 161 -7.05 -17.30 7.26
N SER A 162 -6.29 -16.21 7.08
CA SER A 162 -5.45 -15.67 8.14
C SER A 162 -6.26 -15.13 9.33
N GLN A 163 -6.25 -15.89 10.43
CA GLN A 163 -6.91 -15.50 11.69
C GLN A 163 -6.19 -14.39 12.47
N ASN A 164 -4.93 -14.13 12.13
CA ASN A 164 -4.08 -13.16 12.83
C ASN A 164 -3.98 -11.82 12.10
N HIS A 165 -4.77 -11.58 11.06
CA HIS A 165 -4.73 -10.32 10.32
C HIS A 165 -6.03 -9.53 10.50
N THR A 166 -5.90 -8.20 10.51
CA THR A 166 -7.02 -7.29 10.28
C THR A 166 -6.49 -5.98 9.70
N ASP A 167 -7.18 -5.49 8.69
CA ASP A 167 -6.95 -4.21 8.02
C ASP A 167 -7.88 -3.10 8.56
N GLY A 168 -8.60 -3.36 9.66
CA GLY A 168 -9.49 -2.41 10.32
C GLY A 168 -10.89 -2.30 9.70
N PHE A 169 -11.14 -2.98 8.58
CA PHE A 169 -12.45 -3.04 7.94
C PHE A 169 -13.39 -4.03 8.64
N GLY A 170 -14.67 -3.73 8.62
CA GLY A 170 -15.72 -4.61 9.11
C GLY A 170 -17.09 -4.17 8.61
N ARG A 171 -18.10 -5.01 8.81
CA ARG A 171 -19.49 -4.70 8.43
C ARG A 171 -20.28 -4.26 9.64
N ASP A 172 -21.01 -3.17 9.52
CA ASP A 172 -21.93 -2.70 10.55
C ASP A 172 -23.33 -3.24 10.30
N LYS A 173 -24.03 -3.55 11.38
CA LYS A 173 -25.43 -3.96 11.30
C LYS A 173 -26.25 -2.70 11.04
N GLU A 174 -27.05 -2.72 9.98
CA GLU A 174 -27.85 -1.57 9.54
C GLU A 174 -29.31 -1.64 10.01
N ASP A 175 -29.76 -2.76 10.58
CA ASP A 175 -31.11 -2.83 11.16
C ASP A 175 -31.20 -1.98 12.43
N GLU A 176 -32.20 -1.09 12.46
CA GLU A 176 -32.52 -0.26 13.64
C GLU A 176 -33.10 -1.10 14.80
N GLU A 177 -33.74 -2.23 14.47
CA GLU A 177 -34.36 -3.13 15.43
C GLU A 177 -33.49 -4.35 15.75
N PHE A 178 -33.83 -5.04 16.85
CA PHE A 178 -33.18 -6.28 17.21
C PHE A 178 -33.58 -7.42 16.25
N VAL A 179 -32.81 -7.58 15.19
CA VAL A 179 -32.82 -8.74 14.28
C VAL A 179 -31.77 -9.79 14.71
N PRO A 180 -32.06 -11.10 14.66
CA PRO A 180 -31.07 -12.17 14.79
C PRO A 180 -29.87 -11.99 13.85
N TYR A 181 -28.68 -12.49 14.23
CA TYR A 181 -27.43 -12.22 13.50
C TYR A 181 -27.45 -12.71 12.05
N ASP A 182 -28.11 -13.84 11.79
CA ASP A 182 -28.26 -14.52 10.51
C ASP A 182 -29.32 -13.90 9.59
N GLU A 183 -30.19 -13.05 10.13
CA GLU A 183 -31.22 -12.32 9.38
C GLU A 183 -30.91 -10.82 9.25
N ALA A 184 -29.84 -10.36 9.91
CA ALA A 184 -29.47 -8.95 9.96
C ALA A 184 -28.93 -8.45 8.61
N ASN A 185 -29.31 -7.22 8.26
CA ASN A 185 -28.72 -6.50 7.14
C ASN A 185 -27.38 -5.90 7.58
N TYR A 186 -26.35 -6.17 6.78
CA TYR A 186 -25.01 -5.67 7.03
C TYR A 186 -24.59 -4.71 5.93
N SER A 187 -23.94 -3.62 6.34
CA SER A 187 -23.26 -2.71 5.45
C SER A 187 -22.20 -3.43 4.62
N GLU A 188 -21.74 -2.79 3.55
CA GLU A 188 -20.45 -3.09 2.94
C GLU A 188 -19.28 -3.02 3.95
N LEU A 189 -18.10 -3.51 3.55
CA LEU A 189 -16.91 -3.42 4.40
C LEU A 189 -16.45 -1.97 4.52
N ARG A 190 -16.72 -1.36 5.68
CA ARG A 190 -16.29 0.01 6.01
C ARG A 190 -15.10 -0.02 6.96
N TRP A 191 -14.13 0.86 6.74
CA TRP A 191 -13.01 1.01 7.65
C TRP A 191 -13.44 1.74 8.93
N GLY A 192 -13.07 1.17 10.08
CA GLY A 192 -13.27 1.81 11.38
C GLY A 192 -13.68 0.83 12.47
N LYS A 193 -14.57 -0.11 12.14
CA LYS A 193 -15.10 -1.09 13.10
C LYS A 193 -14.01 -1.89 13.81
N ASN A 194 -13.03 -2.37 13.05
CA ASN A 194 -11.95 -3.22 13.55
C ASN A 194 -10.64 -2.46 13.75
N LYS A 195 -10.65 -1.12 13.66
CA LYS A 195 -9.47 -0.24 13.72
C LYS A 195 -8.59 -0.47 14.96
N LYS A 196 -9.20 -0.80 16.10
CA LYS A 196 -8.47 -1.03 17.37
C LYS A 196 -7.49 -2.21 17.29
N ASN A 197 -7.83 -3.23 16.50
CA ASN A 197 -7.03 -4.45 16.38
C ASN A 197 -6.20 -4.47 15.09
N GLN A 198 -6.31 -3.43 14.24
CA GLN A 198 -5.69 -3.37 12.93
C GLN A 198 -4.17 -3.58 13.02
N ASN A 199 -3.67 -4.56 12.27
CA ASN A 199 -2.25 -4.89 12.21
C ASN A 199 -1.70 -5.02 10.79
N THR A 200 -2.55 -4.93 9.77
CA THR A 200 -2.15 -4.78 8.38
C THR A 200 -2.46 -3.36 7.91
N HIS A 201 -1.45 -2.66 7.39
CA HIS A 201 -1.51 -1.22 7.12
C HIS A 201 -1.02 -0.92 5.70
N TYR A 202 -1.90 -0.38 4.86
CA TYR A 202 -1.57 -0.03 3.47
C TYR A 202 -1.25 1.48 3.39
N LEU A 203 0.03 1.82 3.55
CA LEU A 203 0.52 3.20 3.70
C LEU A 203 0.29 4.07 2.47
N HIS A 204 0.20 3.45 1.30
CA HIS A 204 -0.04 4.10 0.02
C HIS A 204 -1.38 3.71 -0.59
N GLY A 205 -2.29 3.13 0.21
CA GLY A 205 -3.56 2.63 -0.26
C GLY A 205 -3.45 1.26 -0.90
N ALA A 206 -4.57 0.78 -1.41
CA ALA A 206 -4.69 -0.55 -1.99
C ALA A 206 -5.78 -0.53 -3.05
N LEU A 207 -5.61 -1.34 -4.10
CA LEU A 207 -6.55 -1.47 -5.20
C LEU A 207 -8.02 -1.69 -4.81
N PRO A 208 -8.36 -2.45 -3.74
CA PRO A 208 -9.76 -2.66 -3.37
C PRO A 208 -10.30 -1.55 -2.46
N PHE A 209 -9.53 -0.50 -2.11
CA PHE A 209 -9.99 0.53 -1.17
C PHE A 209 -10.50 1.74 -1.92
N PHE A 210 -11.68 2.25 -1.54
CA PHE A 210 -12.33 3.38 -2.19
C PHE A 210 -12.75 4.42 -1.14
N ASP A 211 -12.58 5.69 -1.46
CA ASP A 211 -13.04 6.80 -0.63
C ASP A 211 -14.38 7.33 -1.17
N THR A 212 -15.46 7.23 -0.38
CA THR A 212 -16.77 7.78 -0.74
C THR A 212 -17.00 9.17 -0.14
N GLY A 213 -15.97 9.79 0.40
CA GLY A 213 -16.00 11.07 1.10
C GLY A 213 -16.48 10.96 2.55
N VAL A 214 -17.45 10.08 2.83
CA VAL A 214 -17.90 9.77 4.19
C VAL A 214 -17.15 8.58 4.74
N ASP A 215 -17.07 7.49 3.97
CA ASP A 215 -16.50 6.22 4.38
C ASP A 215 -15.34 5.77 3.49
N ILE A 216 -14.46 4.95 4.07
CA ILE A 216 -13.50 4.18 3.28
C ILE A 216 -14.07 2.77 3.16
N ILE A 217 -14.33 2.35 1.94
CA ILE A 217 -14.93 1.05 1.63
C ILE A 217 -13.86 0.14 1.05
N LYS A 218 -13.93 -1.14 1.40
CA LYS A 218 -13.11 -2.19 0.82
C LYS A 218 -13.97 -3.10 -0.04
N GLU A 219 -13.62 -3.19 -1.31
CA GLU A 219 -14.15 -4.18 -2.23
C GLU A 219 -13.65 -5.59 -1.90
N GLU A 220 -14.52 -6.56 -2.13
CA GLU A 220 -14.24 -7.98 -1.88
C GLU A 220 -14.73 -8.86 -3.02
N TYR A 221 -14.41 -10.15 -2.95
CA TYR A 221 -14.98 -11.13 -3.86
C TYR A 221 -16.46 -11.31 -3.54
N THR A 222 -17.31 -11.31 -4.56
CA THR A 222 -18.73 -11.68 -4.43
C THR A 222 -18.97 -13.05 -5.05
N THR A 223 -20.16 -13.60 -4.85
CA THR A 223 -20.58 -14.84 -5.50
C THR A 223 -20.73 -14.72 -7.02
N GLU A 224 -20.89 -13.49 -7.52
CA GLU A 224 -21.19 -13.20 -8.93
C GLU A 224 -19.98 -12.67 -9.69
N HIS A 225 -19.04 -11.99 -9.02
CA HIS A 225 -17.95 -11.27 -9.67
C HIS A 225 -16.61 -11.44 -8.95
N PHE A 226 -15.54 -11.51 -9.73
CA PHE A 226 -14.18 -11.44 -9.20
C PHE A 226 -13.86 -10.02 -8.71
N LEU A 227 -13.00 -9.91 -7.71
CA LEU A 227 -12.61 -8.63 -7.12
C LEU A 227 -12.19 -7.57 -8.16
N LEU A 228 -11.41 -7.96 -9.17
CA LEU A 228 -11.00 -7.02 -10.23
C LEU A 228 -12.19 -6.51 -11.06
N GLN A 229 -13.24 -7.32 -11.26
CA GLN A 229 -14.44 -6.88 -11.96
C GLN A 229 -15.18 -5.81 -11.14
N ASN A 230 -15.39 -6.03 -9.84
CA ASN A 230 -16.01 -5.05 -8.95
C ASN A 230 -15.24 -3.72 -8.92
N ILE A 231 -13.90 -3.78 -8.83
CA ILE A 231 -13.04 -2.60 -8.90
C ILE A 231 -13.21 -1.88 -10.25
N ASN A 232 -13.30 -2.61 -11.35
CA ASN A 232 -13.54 -2.02 -12.67
C ASN A 232 -14.90 -1.32 -12.76
N GLU A 233 -15.95 -1.92 -12.21
CA GLU A 233 -17.29 -1.32 -12.18
C GLU A 233 -17.32 -0.03 -11.37
N ARG A 234 -16.66 0.01 -10.20
CA ARG A 234 -16.50 1.27 -9.45
C ARG A 234 -15.77 2.34 -10.25
N MET A 235 -14.65 1.98 -10.88
CA MET A 235 -13.94 2.92 -11.77
C MET A 235 -14.84 3.42 -12.91
N LEU A 236 -15.70 2.56 -13.46
CA LEU A 236 -16.71 2.93 -14.47
C LEU A 236 -17.71 3.98 -13.94
N HIS A 237 -18.06 3.93 -12.65
CA HIS A 237 -18.93 4.91 -11.97
C HIS A 237 -18.21 6.15 -11.42
N LYS A 238 -16.95 6.38 -11.81
CA LYS A 238 -16.10 7.50 -11.32
C LYS A 238 -15.69 7.38 -9.85
N GLU A 239 -15.70 6.17 -9.32
CA GLU A 239 -15.13 5.86 -8.01
C GLU A 239 -13.75 5.25 -8.22
N TYR A 240 -12.73 5.91 -7.68
CA TYR A 240 -11.34 5.53 -7.93
C TYR A 240 -10.71 4.90 -6.69
N PRO A 241 -9.89 3.85 -6.85
CA PRO A 241 -9.19 3.27 -5.72
C PRO A 241 -8.26 4.29 -5.06
N ILE A 242 -8.08 4.17 -3.75
CA ILE A 242 -7.15 4.95 -2.97
C ILE A 242 -5.75 4.45 -3.29
N PHE A 243 -4.95 5.29 -3.95
CA PHE A 243 -3.54 5.02 -4.13
C PHE A 243 -2.67 6.27 -4.17
N VAL A 244 -1.50 6.16 -3.54
CA VAL A 244 -0.48 7.22 -3.52
C VAL A 244 0.63 6.86 -4.51
N THR A 245 0.42 7.17 -5.78
CA THR A 245 1.28 6.68 -6.88
C THR A 245 2.49 7.54 -7.18
N SER A 246 2.46 8.85 -6.93
CA SER A 246 3.55 9.73 -7.37
C SER A 246 3.62 11.07 -6.66
N GLY A 247 4.81 11.65 -6.71
CA GLY A 247 5.17 12.92 -6.10
C GLY A 247 6.43 12.78 -5.25
N ASN A 248 7.03 13.91 -4.89
CA ASN A 248 8.09 13.90 -3.86
C ASN A 248 7.51 13.45 -2.50
N GLY A 249 8.39 13.16 -1.53
CA GLY A 249 7.95 12.68 -0.21
C GLY A 249 6.91 13.58 0.48
N ARG A 250 6.96 14.90 0.24
CA ARG A 250 6.00 15.87 0.79
C ARG A 250 4.63 15.77 0.14
N GLU A 251 4.55 15.64 -1.18
CA GLU A 251 3.28 15.45 -1.90
C GLU A 251 2.60 14.15 -1.49
N LYS A 252 3.37 13.06 -1.38
CA LYS A 252 2.86 11.78 -0.86
C LYS A 252 2.31 11.96 0.56
N LEU A 253 3.06 12.63 1.43
CA LEU A 253 2.62 12.88 2.80
C LEU A 253 1.34 13.73 2.85
N MET A 254 1.22 14.77 2.02
CA MET A 254 -0.02 15.54 1.92
C MET A 254 -1.21 14.64 1.56
N ASN A 255 -1.09 13.79 0.55
CA ASN A 255 -2.18 12.88 0.17
C ASN A 255 -2.54 11.91 1.31
N ILE A 256 -1.53 11.36 1.99
CA ILE A 256 -1.74 10.49 3.15
C ILE A 256 -2.53 11.22 4.23
N MET A 257 -2.21 12.48 4.53
CA MET A 257 -2.86 13.27 5.59
C MET A 257 -4.30 13.71 5.25
N HIS A 258 -4.70 13.70 3.98
CA HIS A 258 -6.08 14.05 3.57
C HIS A 258 -7.03 12.84 3.54
N ASN A 259 -6.51 11.61 3.62
CA ASN A 259 -7.32 10.40 3.69
C ASN A 259 -7.27 9.78 5.09
N LYS A 260 -8.43 9.53 5.70
CA LYS A 260 -8.55 9.07 7.10
C LYS A 260 -7.89 7.72 7.35
N TYR A 261 -7.93 6.81 6.38
CA TYR A 261 -7.31 5.49 6.48
C TYR A 261 -5.78 5.57 6.35
N LEU A 262 -5.28 6.30 5.35
CA LEU A 262 -3.84 6.48 5.13
C LEU A 262 -3.18 7.21 6.30
N THR A 263 -3.83 8.25 6.82
CA THR A 263 -3.38 8.98 8.01
C THR A 263 -3.18 8.02 9.18
N PHE A 264 -4.17 7.18 9.46
CA PHE A 264 -4.06 6.21 10.54
C PHE A 264 -2.92 5.22 10.33
N CYS A 265 -2.77 4.65 9.12
CA CYS A 265 -1.68 3.73 8.80
C CYS A 265 -0.30 4.40 9.04
N TYR A 266 -0.15 5.65 8.61
CA TYR A 266 1.07 6.42 8.81
C TYR A 266 1.34 6.71 10.30
N GLU A 267 0.31 7.06 11.07
CA GLU A 267 0.42 7.24 12.52
C GLU A 267 0.78 5.94 13.24
N GLN A 268 0.22 4.80 12.82
CA GLN A 268 0.62 3.50 13.37
C GLN A 268 2.10 3.23 13.13
N LEU A 269 2.62 3.50 11.93
CA LEU A 269 4.06 3.39 11.65
C LEU A 269 4.88 4.36 12.52
N CYS A 270 4.39 5.57 12.79
CA CYS A 270 5.07 6.53 13.67
C CYS A 270 5.12 6.10 15.14
N ASN A 271 4.28 5.15 15.55
CA ASN A 271 4.09 4.76 16.95
C ASN A 271 4.61 3.35 17.29
N ILE A 272 5.10 2.59 16.30
CA ILE A 272 5.65 1.25 16.56
C ILE A 272 6.85 1.29 17.51
N GLN A 273 7.09 0.15 18.18
CA GLN A 273 8.18 -0.04 19.13
C GLN A 273 8.94 -1.32 18.79
N GLY A 274 10.11 -1.54 19.39
CA GLY A 274 10.89 -2.76 19.12
C GLY A 274 11.71 -2.63 17.84
N SER A 275 11.45 -3.45 16.82
CA SER A 275 12.26 -3.52 15.60
C SER A 275 11.42 -3.65 14.34
N LEU A 276 11.86 -2.98 13.28
CA LEU A 276 11.23 -3.04 11.95
C LEU A 276 12.12 -3.82 10.98
N VAL A 277 11.57 -4.86 10.37
CA VAL A 277 12.22 -5.59 9.27
C VAL A 277 11.62 -5.07 7.96
N THR A 278 12.44 -4.80 6.95
CA THR A 278 11.96 -4.40 5.63
C THR A 278 12.25 -5.47 4.60
N PHE A 279 11.33 -5.67 3.66
CA PHE A 279 11.51 -6.59 2.54
C PHE A 279 11.07 -5.92 1.25
N GLY A 280 11.97 -5.87 0.27
CA GLY A 280 11.68 -5.24 -1.03
C GLY A 280 11.49 -3.72 -0.97
N PHE A 281 11.96 -3.05 0.09
CA PHE A 281 11.85 -1.61 0.30
C PHE A 281 13.25 -0.99 0.43
N ASN A 282 13.68 -0.21 -0.58
CA ASN A 282 15.05 0.33 -0.67
C ASN A 282 15.15 1.81 -0.25
N PHE A 283 14.09 2.42 0.27
CA PHE A 283 14.07 3.84 0.67
C PHE A 283 14.59 4.77 -0.43
N GLY A 284 13.87 4.83 -1.55
CA GLY A 284 14.25 5.69 -2.67
C GLY A 284 14.12 7.18 -2.33
N GLU A 285 14.53 8.04 -3.27
CA GLU A 285 14.45 9.49 -3.12
C GLU A 285 13.02 10.01 -2.86
N TYR A 286 11.99 9.26 -3.28
CA TYR A 286 10.58 9.60 -3.10
C TYR A 286 9.95 8.99 -1.83
N ASP A 287 10.73 8.38 -0.95
CA ASP A 287 10.24 7.66 0.24
C ASP A 287 10.68 8.30 1.56
N GLU A 288 11.09 9.57 1.52
CA GLU A 288 11.56 10.29 2.71
C GLU A 288 10.51 10.36 3.82
N HIS A 289 9.21 10.42 3.49
CA HIS A 289 8.12 10.42 4.47
C HIS A 289 8.08 9.12 5.30
N ILE A 290 8.53 7.98 4.76
CA ILE A 290 8.66 6.72 5.50
C ILE A 290 9.84 6.78 6.48
N ILE A 291 10.98 7.35 6.05
CA ILE A 291 12.13 7.59 6.94
C ILE A 291 11.71 8.52 8.09
N GLU A 292 10.95 9.56 7.80
CA GLU A 292 10.40 10.46 8.82
C GLU A 292 9.49 9.74 9.82
N ALA A 293 8.61 8.84 9.35
CA ALA A 293 7.75 8.03 10.23
C ALA A 293 8.58 7.13 11.15
N ILE A 294 9.56 6.42 10.60
CA ILE A 294 10.51 5.57 11.35
C ILE A 294 11.27 6.42 12.38
N ASN A 295 11.68 7.64 12.02
CA ASN A 295 12.37 8.55 12.91
C ASN A 295 11.50 9.08 14.05
N LYS A 296 10.20 9.28 13.81
CA LYS A 296 9.22 9.58 14.87
C LYS A 296 9.09 8.39 15.83
N ALA A 297 8.98 7.17 15.30
CA ALA A 297 8.91 5.93 16.09
C ALA A 297 10.19 5.67 16.92
N ALA A 298 11.35 6.09 16.41
CA ALA A 298 12.63 5.96 17.13
C ALA A 298 12.69 6.79 18.43
N LYS A 299 11.83 7.81 18.59
CA LYS A 299 11.69 8.68 19.76
C LYS A 299 13.04 9.06 20.40
N GLN A 300 14.02 9.44 19.57
CA GLN A 300 15.40 9.69 20.00
C GLN A 300 15.42 10.77 21.10
N GLY A 301 16.02 10.46 22.26
CA GLY A 301 16.10 11.36 23.41
C GLY A 301 15.03 11.13 24.50
N THR A 302 14.02 10.30 24.25
CA THR A 302 13.08 9.88 25.31
C THR A 302 13.72 8.86 26.25
N ARG A 303 13.53 9.04 27.55
CA ARG A 303 14.02 8.11 28.61
C ARG A 303 13.12 6.89 28.78
N THR A 304 11.96 6.86 28.13
CA THR A 304 11.00 5.75 28.16
C THR A 304 11.45 4.62 27.24
N GLY A 305 11.19 3.37 27.64
CA GLY A 305 11.54 2.17 26.86
C GLY A 305 10.71 1.97 25.58
N GLU A 306 9.68 2.80 25.36
CA GLU A 306 8.67 2.68 24.32
C GLU A 306 9.11 3.29 22.98
N LYS A 307 10.15 2.74 22.35
CA LYS A 307 10.70 3.27 21.08
C LYS A 307 11.06 2.17 20.07
N LEU A 308 11.13 2.56 18.81
CA LEU A 308 11.77 1.77 17.76
C LEU A 308 13.29 1.81 17.93
N LEU A 309 13.89 0.65 18.16
CA LEU A 309 15.30 0.52 18.52
C LEU A 309 16.19 0.31 17.30
N SER A 310 15.69 -0.47 16.34
CA SER A 310 16.45 -0.84 15.15
C SER A 310 15.56 -1.10 13.95
N ILE A 311 16.15 -0.92 12.79
CA ILE A 311 15.64 -1.41 11.51
C ILE A 311 16.60 -2.44 10.93
N TYR A 312 16.04 -3.41 10.21
CA TYR A 312 16.76 -4.42 9.45
C TYR A 312 16.30 -4.31 8.01
N VAL A 313 17.20 -3.84 7.14
CA VAL A 313 16.88 -3.54 5.75
C VAL A 313 17.33 -4.70 4.88
N GLY A 314 16.39 -5.32 4.18
CA GLY A 314 16.66 -6.40 3.24
C GLY A 314 17.26 -5.85 1.94
N VAL A 315 18.48 -6.29 1.60
CA VAL A 315 19.20 -5.91 0.39
C VAL A 315 19.35 -7.11 -0.55
N TYR A 316 19.32 -6.89 -1.87
CA TYR A 316 19.45 -7.96 -2.87
C TYR A 316 20.81 -7.97 -3.58
N SER A 317 21.50 -6.83 -3.54
CA SER A 317 22.77 -6.58 -4.20
C SER A 317 23.69 -5.71 -3.34
N GLU A 318 24.97 -5.66 -3.72
CA GLU A 318 25.95 -4.77 -3.10
C GLU A 318 25.60 -3.29 -3.32
N SER A 319 25.04 -2.95 -4.48
CA SER A 319 24.59 -1.58 -4.77
C SER A 319 23.45 -1.14 -3.85
N ASP A 320 22.51 -2.04 -3.52
CA ASP A 320 21.47 -1.74 -2.52
C ASP A 320 22.09 -1.48 -1.15
N ALA A 321 23.06 -2.30 -0.74
CA ALA A 321 23.76 -2.12 0.53
C ALA A 321 24.50 -0.76 0.58
N GLU A 322 25.22 -0.40 -0.49
CA GLU A 322 25.91 0.89 -0.62
C GLU A 322 24.92 2.07 -0.56
N HIS A 323 23.77 1.95 -1.23
CA HIS A 323 22.70 2.95 -1.17
C HIS A 323 22.20 3.14 0.26
N ILE A 324 21.83 2.06 0.96
CA ILE A 324 21.35 2.15 2.36
C ILE A 324 22.42 2.73 3.29
N GLU A 325 23.70 2.37 3.08
CA GLU A 325 24.82 2.98 3.83
C GLU A 325 24.93 4.49 3.57
N SER A 326 24.74 4.94 2.32
CA SER A 326 24.78 6.37 1.97
C SER A 326 23.70 7.20 2.67
N ILE A 327 22.51 6.60 2.90
CA ILE A 327 21.38 7.24 3.57
C ILE A 327 21.27 6.89 5.06
N ARG A 328 22.16 6.04 5.61
CA ARG A 328 22.13 5.59 7.01
C ARG A 328 21.98 6.75 8.01
N LYS A 329 22.67 7.87 7.75
CA LYS A 329 22.63 9.09 8.58
C LYS A 329 21.25 9.75 8.66
N LYS A 330 20.34 9.45 7.73
CA LYS A 330 18.95 9.93 7.77
C LYS A 330 18.12 9.24 8.85
N PHE A 331 18.56 8.07 9.35
CA PHE A 331 17.84 7.30 10.37
C PHE A 331 18.28 7.67 11.80
N LYS A 332 17.31 7.76 12.71
CA LYS A 332 17.51 8.05 14.15
C LYS A 332 17.54 6.80 15.04
N CYS A 333 17.49 5.61 14.44
CA CYS A 333 17.60 4.31 15.11
C CYS A 333 18.73 3.47 14.48
N LYS A 334 19.05 2.31 15.08
CA LYS A 334 20.13 1.45 14.57
C LYS A 334 19.71 0.78 13.25
N VAL A 335 20.47 1.02 12.19
CA VAL A 335 20.26 0.36 10.89
C VAL A 335 21.14 -0.88 10.77
N ASN A 336 20.57 -2.01 10.36
CA ASN A 336 21.28 -3.26 10.07
C ASN A 336 20.84 -3.76 8.69
N LEU A 337 21.70 -4.53 8.01
CA LEU A 337 21.41 -5.08 6.70
C LEU A 337 21.29 -6.60 6.78
N PHE A 338 20.42 -7.18 5.97
CA PHE A 338 20.36 -8.62 5.78
C PHE A 338 20.14 -8.97 4.30
N ASP A 339 20.57 -10.15 3.88
CA ASP A 339 20.37 -10.65 2.53
C ASP A 339 18.91 -11.10 2.35
N SER A 340 18.14 -10.36 1.55
CA SER A 340 16.74 -10.66 1.25
C SER A 340 16.53 -12.06 0.67
N LYS A 341 17.51 -12.61 -0.05
CA LYS A 341 17.40 -13.95 -0.67
C LYS A 341 17.30 -15.06 0.36
N THR A 342 17.80 -14.82 1.57
CA THR A 342 17.75 -15.79 2.67
C THR A 342 16.37 -15.88 3.33
N ALA A 343 15.47 -14.92 3.08
CA ALA A 343 14.13 -14.91 3.68
C ALA A 343 13.17 -15.92 3.05
N LYS A 344 13.45 -16.41 1.83
CA LYS A 344 12.67 -17.42 1.10
C LYS A 344 11.15 -17.19 1.18
N VAL A 345 10.72 -15.97 0.89
CA VAL A 345 9.33 -15.54 1.08
C VAL A 345 8.34 -16.37 0.27
N TRP A 346 8.75 -16.93 -0.86
CA TRP A 346 7.87 -17.68 -1.77
C TRP A 346 8.24 -19.17 -1.91
N ASP A 347 9.17 -19.67 -1.09
CA ASP A 347 9.76 -21.02 -1.22
C ASP A 347 9.79 -21.81 0.10
#